data_AF-A0A9E3TV00-F1
#
_entry.id   AF-A0A9E3TV00-F1
#
_cell.length_a   1.000
_cell.length_b   1.000
_cell.length_c   1.000
_cell.angle_alpha   90.00
_cell.angle_beta   90.00
_cell.angle_gamma   90.00
#
_symmetry.space_group_name_H-M   'P 1'
#
loop_
_entity.id
_entity.type
_entity.pdbx_description
1 polymer ?
#
loop_
_entity_poly.entity_id
_entity_poly.type
_entity_poly.pdbx_seq_one_letter_code
_entity_poly.pdbx_strand_id
1 'polypeptide(L)'
;MVRHFSSLTGHQNGDLISRSQVEPLIKQLEILGWPVPDRAAILNSTLEDSHYVVSQFRTPRGMEFFRKAGSYPLAFDRLDQISRMPGGKLMIQDMLRFSNSELTFAPDNKLDSAKFARFTPRGARNTPTAEDLNRPTGRIY
;
A
#
# COMPACT_ATOMS: atom_id res chain seq x y z
N MET A 1 8.90 -13.48 -22.22
CA MET A 1 8.13 -12.33 -21.69
C MET A 1 7.58 -12.76 -20.33
N VAL A 2 7.99 -12.10 -19.25
CA VAL A 2 7.84 -12.58 -17.87
C VAL A 2 6.36 -12.54 -17.44
N ARG A 3 5.72 -13.71 -17.31
CA ARG A 3 4.29 -13.88 -16.93
C ARG A 3 4.08 -14.19 -15.45
N HIS A 4 5.08 -13.94 -14.61
CA HIS A 4 5.06 -14.35 -13.19
C HIS A 4 3.81 -13.84 -12.46
N PHE A 5 3.52 -12.54 -12.54
CA PHE A 5 2.33 -11.96 -11.92
C PHE A 5 1.02 -12.37 -12.61
N SER A 6 1.03 -12.59 -13.92
CA SER A 6 -0.13 -13.11 -14.67
C SER A 6 -0.48 -14.55 -14.33
N SER A 7 0.44 -15.30 -13.71
CA SER A 7 0.20 -16.67 -13.24
C SER A 7 -0.41 -16.74 -11.84
N LEU A 8 -0.48 -15.61 -11.13
CA LEU A 8 -1.12 -15.52 -9.83
C LEU A 8 -2.64 -15.45 -10.01
N THR A 9 -3.35 -16.42 -9.47
CA THR A 9 -4.82 -16.49 -9.56
C THR A 9 -5.46 -15.20 -9.05
N GLY A 10 -6.20 -14.51 -9.93
CA GLY A 10 -6.97 -13.31 -9.57
C GLY A 10 -6.18 -12.01 -9.50
N HIS A 11 -4.87 -12.02 -9.78
CA HIS A 11 -4.04 -10.83 -9.80
C HIS A 11 -4.37 -9.92 -11.00
N GLN A 12 -4.43 -8.62 -10.74
CA GLN A 12 -4.63 -7.56 -11.72
C GLN A 12 -3.54 -6.49 -11.59
N ASN A 13 -3.31 -5.74 -12.67
CA ASN A 13 -2.41 -4.60 -12.61
C ASN A 13 -2.87 -3.60 -11.54
N GLY A 14 -1.94 -3.16 -10.70
CA GLY A 14 -2.24 -2.27 -9.56
C GLY A 14 -2.60 -3.01 -8.27
N ASP A 15 -2.58 -4.35 -8.26
CA ASP A 15 -2.66 -5.12 -7.02
C ASP A 15 -1.37 -5.03 -6.22
N LEU A 16 -1.53 -5.02 -4.90
CA LEU A 16 -0.44 -5.04 -3.95
C LEU A 16 0.44 -6.28 -4.12
N ILE A 17 1.75 -6.08 -4.17
CA ILE A 17 2.79 -7.11 -4.18
C ILE A 17 3.49 -7.20 -2.81
N SER A 18 3.88 -8.41 -2.42
CA SER A 18 4.70 -8.66 -1.24
C SER A 18 6.02 -9.35 -1.58
N ARG A 19 6.90 -9.45 -0.59
CA ARG A 19 8.20 -10.09 -0.71
C ARG A 19 8.11 -11.53 -1.24
N SER A 20 7.13 -12.34 -0.80
CA SER A 20 6.94 -13.70 -1.32
C SER A 20 6.61 -13.77 -2.80
N GLN A 21 6.08 -12.69 -3.39
CA GLN A 21 5.78 -12.61 -4.82
C GLN A 21 6.98 -12.06 -5.61
N VAL A 22 7.73 -11.12 -5.03
CA VAL A 22 8.89 -10.48 -5.66
C VAL A 22 10.13 -11.38 -5.64
N GLU A 23 10.38 -12.12 -4.57
CA GLU A 23 11.58 -12.95 -4.45
C GLU A 23 11.67 -14.05 -5.52
N PRO A 24 10.61 -14.84 -5.80
CA PRO A 24 10.65 -15.83 -6.88
C PRO A 24 10.79 -15.19 -8.27
N LEU A 25 10.24 -13.98 -8.47
CA LEU A 25 10.38 -13.24 -9.72
C LEU A 25 11.84 -12.87 -9.98
N ILE A 26 12.53 -12.30 -8.98
CA ILE A 26 13.95 -11.95 -9.09
C ILE A 26 14.77 -13.20 -9.41
N LYS A 27 14.51 -14.31 -8.72
CA LYS A 27 15.19 -15.58 -8.98
C LYS A 27 14.97 -16.08 -10.43
N GLN A 28 13.76 -15.93 -10.98
CA GLN A 28 13.49 -16.28 -12.38
C GLN A 28 14.26 -15.39 -13.36
N LEU A 29 14.35 -14.08 -13.10
CA LEU A 29 15.14 -13.15 -13.92
C LEU A 29 16.63 -13.53 -13.94
N GLU A 30 17.19 -13.85 -12.77
CA GLU A 30 18.58 -14.27 -12.64
C GLU A 30 18.86 -15.58 -13.39
N ILE A 31 17.95 -16.56 -13.31
CA ILE A 31 18.04 -17.83 -14.08
C ILE A 31 18.04 -17.57 -15.59
N LEU A 32 17.32 -16.56 -16.05
CA LEU A 32 17.28 -16.16 -17.46
C LEU A 32 18.51 -15.35 -17.91
N GLY A 33 19.52 -15.21 -17.06
CA GLY A 33 20.73 -14.47 -17.34
C GLY A 33 20.58 -12.95 -17.16
N TRP A 34 19.52 -12.50 -16.49
CA TRP A 34 19.35 -11.09 -16.12
C TRP A 34 19.72 -10.91 -14.64
N PRO A 35 20.96 -10.48 -14.32
CA PRO A 35 21.35 -10.21 -12.94
C PRO A 35 20.57 -9.02 -12.38
N VAL A 36 20.10 -9.14 -11.14
CA VAL A 36 19.40 -8.06 -10.42
C VAL A 36 20.33 -7.53 -9.33
N PRO A 37 21.22 -6.56 -9.63
CA PRO A 37 22.24 -6.09 -8.70
C PRO A 37 21.63 -5.53 -7.40
N ASP A 38 20.45 -4.91 -7.49
CA ASP A 38 19.74 -4.30 -6.36
C ASP A 38 18.79 -5.26 -5.64
N ARG A 39 18.96 -6.58 -5.78
CA ARG A 39 18.08 -7.60 -5.15
C ARG A 39 17.79 -7.29 -3.68
N ALA A 40 18.83 -7.03 -2.90
CA ALA A 40 18.68 -6.77 -1.47
C ALA A 40 17.87 -5.49 -1.20
N ALA A 41 18.12 -4.41 -1.95
CA ALA A 41 17.39 -3.16 -1.82
C ALA A 41 15.91 -3.32 -2.20
N ILE A 42 15.63 -3.99 -3.32
CA ILE A 42 14.25 -4.26 -3.79
C ILE A 42 13.49 -5.07 -2.75
N LEU A 43 14.06 -6.15 -2.22
CA LEU A 43 13.41 -7.00 -1.22
C LEU A 43 13.20 -6.27 0.11
N ASN A 44 14.14 -5.40 0.49
CA ASN A 44 14.03 -4.57 1.71
C ASN A 44 12.97 -3.48 1.56
N SER A 45 12.81 -2.91 0.37
CA SER A 45 11.75 -1.93 0.08
C SER A 45 10.38 -2.57 -0.10
N THR A 46 10.31 -3.85 -0.46
CA THR A 46 9.03 -4.58 -0.60
C THR A 46 8.50 -5.02 0.76
N LEU A 47 7.19 -4.85 0.98
CA LEU A 47 6.53 -5.26 2.21
C LEU A 47 6.52 -6.79 2.40
N GLU A 48 6.64 -7.24 3.64
CA GLU A 48 6.45 -8.65 4.00
C GLU A 48 4.99 -9.06 3.93
N ASP A 49 4.73 -10.33 3.69
CA ASP A 49 3.39 -10.92 3.67
C ASP A 49 2.61 -10.71 4.97
N SER A 50 3.32 -10.69 6.10
CA SER A 50 2.79 -10.44 7.44
C SER A 50 2.54 -8.95 7.73
N HIS A 51 2.98 -8.05 6.86
CA HIS A 51 2.81 -6.61 7.06
C HIS A 51 1.32 -6.27 7.10
N TYR A 52 0.92 -5.40 8.03
CA TYR A 52 -0.50 -5.11 8.27
C TYR A 52 -1.23 -4.66 7.00
N VAL A 53 -0.67 -3.71 6.25
CA VAL A 53 -1.18 -3.26 4.94
C VAL A 53 -1.41 -4.45 4.01
N VAL A 54 -0.42 -5.35 3.89
CA VAL A 54 -0.53 -6.55 3.03
C VAL A 54 -1.68 -7.44 3.47
N SER A 55 -1.82 -7.71 4.77
CA SER A 55 -2.91 -8.52 5.30
C SER A 55 -4.30 -7.94 5.03
N GLN A 56 -4.46 -6.61 5.13
CA GLN A 56 -5.78 -5.96 4.99
C GLN A 56 -6.19 -5.85 3.51
N PHE A 57 -5.24 -5.52 2.64
CA PHE A 57 -5.51 -5.29 1.22
C PHE A 57 -5.47 -6.57 0.37
N ARG A 58 -5.11 -7.73 0.93
CA ARG A 58 -5.28 -9.05 0.29
C ARG A 58 -6.67 -9.67 0.44
N THR A 59 -7.62 -8.94 1.00
CA THR A 59 -9.04 -9.34 1.01
C THR A 59 -9.75 -8.83 -0.25
N PRO A 60 -10.86 -9.44 -0.71
CA PRO A 60 -11.59 -8.94 -1.89
C PRO A 60 -11.93 -7.44 -1.80
N ARG A 61 -12.42 -7.03 -0.63
CA ARG A 61 -12.77 -5.64 -0.32
C ARG A 61 -11.53 -4.73 -0.26
N GLY A 62 -10.46 -5.24 0.35
CA GLY A 62 -9.18 -4.55 0.41
C GLY A 62 -8.59 -4.31 -0.98
N MET A 63 -8.57 -5.32 -1.84
CA MET A 63 -8.07 -5.20 -3.21
C MET A 63 -8.90 -4.19 -4.01
N GLU A 64 -10.23 -4.21 -3.89
CA GLU A 64 -11.09 -3.24 -4.56
C GLU A 64 -10.76 -1.81 -4.11
N PHE A 65 -10.63 -1.58 -2.80
CA PHE A 65 -10.23 -0.28 -2.27
C PHE A 65 -8.83 0.12 -2.76
N PHE A 66 -7.87 -0.81 -2.71
CA PHE A 66 -6.48 -0.56 -3.08
C PHE A 66 -6.35 -0.16 -4.56
N ARG A 67 -7.09 -0.83 -5.45
CA ARG A 67 -7.16 -0.48 -6.89
C ARG A 67 -7.72 0.92 -7.11
N LYS A 68 -8.80 1.30 -6.41
CA LYS A 68 -9.36 2.65 -6.50
C LYS A 68 -8.38 3.69 -5.95
N ALA A 69 -7.77 3.41 -4.79
CA ALA A 69 -6.79 4.27 -4.15
C ALA A 69 -5.52 4.46 -5.00
N GLY A 70 -5.13 3.45 -5.79
CA GLY A 70 -3.96 3.50 -6.68
C GLY A 70 -4.02 4.56 -7.78
N SER A 71 -5.20 5.13 -8.04
CA SER A 71 -5.34 6.30 -8.93
C SER A 71 -4.85 7.62 -8.31
N TYR A 72 -4.61 7.64 -6.99
CA TYR A 72 -4.15 8.81 -6.27
C TYR A 72 -2.67 8.69 -5.91
N PRO A 73 -1.82 9.67 -6.27
CA PRO A 73 -0.41 9.61 -5.95
C PRO A 73 -0.18 9.57 -4.43
N LEU A 74 0.80 8.77 -4.00
CA LEU A 74 1.16 8.50 -2.60
C LEU A 74 0.05 7.85 -1.75
N ALA A 75 -1.03 7.33 -2.34
CA ALA A 75 -2.08 6.68 -1.55
C ALA A 75 -1.56 5.49 -0.74
N PHE A 76 -0.67 4.67 -1.31
CA PHE A 76 -0.12 3.51 -0.63
C PHE A 76 0.89 3.89 0.46
N ASP A 77 1.72 4.90 0.19
CA ASP A 77 2.60 5.52 1.18
C ASP A 77 1.81 6.01 2.41
N ARG A 78 0.69 6.69 2.17
CA ARG A 78 -0.21 7.17 3.21
C ARG A 78 -0.83 6.03 4.00
N LEU A 79 -1.36 5.01 3.34
CA LEU A 79 -1.96 3.85 4.01
C LEU A 79 -0.93 3.12 4.89
N ASP A 80 0.30 3.01 4.42
CA ASP A 80 1.41 2.44 5.19
C ASP A 80 1.77 3.30 6.40
N GLN A 81 1.93 4.61 6.22
CA GLN A 81 2.17 5.54 7.32
C GLN A 81 1.03 5.52 8.34
N ILE A 82 -0.22 5.59 7.89
CA ILE A 82 -1.42 5.50 8.73
C ILE A 82 -1.38 4.21 9.54
N SER A 83 -1.04 3.07 8.93
CA SER A 83 -1.03 1.78 9.62
C SER A 83 -0.09 1.69 10.83
N ARG A 84 0.92 2.58 10.89
CA ARG A 84 1.94 2.65 11.93
C ARG A 84 1.57 3.64 13.05
N MET A 85 0.53 4.45 12.87
CA MET A 85 0.10 5.45 13.85
C MET A 85 -0.74 4.82 14.97
N PRO A 86 -0.77 5.42 16.18
CA PRO A 86 -1.76 5.09 17.20
C PRO A 86 -3.19 5.21 16.64
N GLY A 87 -3.96 4.12 16.72
CA GLY A 87 -5.32 4.06 16.17
C GLY A 87 -5.42 3.93 14.65
N GLY A 88 -4.31 3.97 13.91
CA GLY A 88 -4.31 3.95 12.45
C GLY A 88 -4.76 2.62 11.83
N LYS A 89 -4.57 1.51 12.52
CA LYS A 89 -5.17 0.21 12.11
C LYS A 89 -6.70 0.24 12.16
N LEU A 90 -7.27 0.79 13.24
CA LEU A 90 -8.73 0.98 13.33
C LEU A 90 -9.21 1.94 12.23
N MET A 91 -8.44 3.00 11.99
CA MET A 91 -8.72 3.93 10.90
C MET A 91 -8.77 3.24 9.53
N ILE A 92 -7.79 2.40 9.20
CA ILE A 92 -7.78 1.62 7.93
C ILE A 92 -8.97 0.67 7.88
N GLN A 93 -9.32 0.03 9.00
CA GLN A 93 -10.50 -0.83 9.05
C GLN A 93 -11.78 -0.05 8.79
N ASP A 94 -11.91 1.15 9.36
CA ASP A 94 -13.05 2.03 9.12
C ASP A 94 -13.09 2.51 7.67
N MET A 95 -11.95 2.94 7.10
CA MET A 95 -11.84 3.28 5.68
C MET A 95 -12.30 2.12 4.81
N LEU A 96 -11.80 0.91 5.06
CA LEU A 96 -12.25 -0.27 4.33
C LEU A 96 -13.76 -0.48 4.48
N ARG A 97 -14.34 -0.24 5.67
CA ARG A 97 -15.78 -0.41 5.96
C ARG A 97 -16.70 0.63 5.31
N PHE A 98 -16.25 1.84 5.02
CA PHE A 98 -17.10 2.87 4.41
C PHE A 98 -16.85 2.99 2.91
N SER A 99 -17.92 3.11 2.12
CA SER A 99 -17.81 3.39 0.69
C SER A 99 -17.24 4.78 0.46
N ASN A 100 -16.50 4.95 -0.64
CA ASN A 100 -15.90 6.23 -1.06
C ASN A 100 -14.88 6.81 -0.07
N SER A 101 -14.38 6.01 0.87
CA SER A 101 -13.32 6.43 1.79
C SER A 101 -12.01 6.70 1.05
N GLU A 102 -11.81 6.13 -0.14
CA GLU A 102 -10.71 6.43 -1.05
C GLU A 102 -10.71 7.90 -1.51
N LEU A 103 -11.85 8.60 -1.45
CA LEU A 103 -11.94 10.04 -1.75
C LEU A 103 -11.25 10.91 -0.69
N THR A 104 -10.73 10.33 0.40
CA THR A 104 -9.79 11.01 1.30
C THR A 104 -8.47 11.34 0.61
N PHE A 105 -8.12 10.62 -0.45
CA PHE A 105 -6.98 10.96 -1.29
C PHE A 105 -7.46 11.94 -2.37
N ALA A 106 -6.84 13.11 -2.43
CA ALA A 106 -7.18 14.13 -3.41
C ALA A 106 -6.29 13.99 -4.66
N PRO A 107 -6.78 14.41 -5.85
CA PRO A 107 -6.01 14.32 -7.10
C PRO A 107 -4.75 15.18 -7.14
N ASP A 108 -4.65 16.21 -6.29
CA ASP A 108 -3.55 17.18 -6.26
C ASP A 108 -2.34 16.73 -5.43
N ASN A 109 -2.16 15.41 -5.27
CA ASN A 109 -1.15 14.79 -4.42
C ASN A 109 -1.28 15.17 -2.94
N LYS A 110 -2.48 15.54 -2.48
CA LYS A 110 -2.73 15.82 -1.06
C LYS A 110 -3.76 14.88 -0.47
N LEU A 111 -3.71 14.78 0.83
CA LEU A 111 -4.78 14.19 1.61
C LEU A 111 -5.86 15.27 1.84
N ASP A 112 -7.11 14.95 1.50
CA ASP A 112 -8.26 15.79 1.83
C ASP A 112 -8.41 15.80 3.36
N SER A 113 -7.90 16.87 3.98
CA SER A 113 -7.80 16.98 5.43
C SER A 113 -9.17 16.95 6.11
N ALA A 114 -10.21 17.48 5.45
CA ALA A 114 -11.56 17.51 5.99
C ALA A 114 -12.20 16.11 5.99
N LYS A 115 -11.96 15.32 4.94
CA LYS A 115 -12.41 13.92 4.92
C LYS A 115 -11.56 13.05 5.84
N PHE A 116 -10.25 13.24 5.87
CA PHE A 116 -9.33 12.48 6.73
C PHE A 116 -9.67 12.64 8.22
N ALA A 117 -9.98 13.88 8.65
CA ALA A 117 -10.36 14.17 10.03
C ALA A 117 -11.60 13.39 10.51
N ARG A 118 -12.46 12.91 9.60
CA ARG A 118 -13.63 12.07 9.95
C ARG A 118 -13.24 10.70 10.48
N PHE A 119 -12.06 10.22 10.10
CA PHE A 119 -11.55 8.90 10.47
C PHE A 119 -10.48 8.99 11.55
N THR A 120 -10.02 10.20 11.89
CA THR A 120 -9.04 10.41 12.97
C THR A 120 -9.70 10.26 14.34
N PRO A 121 -9.19 9.42 15.24
CA PRO A 121 -9.70 9.30 16.60
C PRO A 121 -9.64 10.65 17.35
N ARG A 122 -10.75 11.08 17.94
CA ARG A 122 -10.78 12.30 18.78
C ARG A 122 -9.83 12.15 19.97
N GLY A 123 -8.95 13.13 20.16
CA GLY A 123 -8.02 13.17 21.30
C GLY A 123 -6.73 12.37 21.14
N ALA A 124 -6.44 11.85 19.94
CA ALA A 124 -5.14 11.26 19.65
C ALA A 124 -4.04 12.34 19.74
N ARG A 125 -3.13 12.20 20.72
CA ARG A 125 -1.93 13.04 20.81
C ARG A 125 -0.92 12.55 19.78
N ASN A 126 -0.22 13.47 19.10
CA ASN A 126 0.80 13.19 18.09
C ASN A 126 0.28 12.48 16.83
N THR A 127 -0.95 12.74 16.40
CA THR A 127 -1.40 12.30 15.07
C THR A 127 -0.68 13.10 13.99
N PRO A 128 0.05 12.43 13.06
CA PRO A 128 0.61 13.06 11.88
C PRO A 128 -0.43 13.88 11.13
N THR A 129 -0.04 15.08 10.72
CA THR A 129 -0.87 15.96 9.89
C THR A 129 -1.02 15.39 8.48
N ALA A 130 -1.98 15.91 7.72
CA ALA A 130 -2.08 15.62 6.29
C ALA A 130 -0.77 15.93 5.54
N GLU A 131 0.01 16.90 6.02
CA GLU A 131 1.32 17.27 5.47
C GLU A 131 2.40 16.23 5.76
N ASP A 132 2.43 15.69 6.98
CA ASP A 132 3.33 14.59 7.34
C ASP A 132 3.09 13.33 6.49
N LEU A 133 1.83 13.13 6.09
CA LEU A 133 1.40 11.99 5.28
C LEU A 133 1.65 12.18 3.76
N ASN A 134 2.19 13.32 3.32
CA ASN A 134 2.50 13.57 1.90
C ASN A 134 3.95 13.23 1.52
N ARG A 135 4.62 12.37 2.28
CA ARG A 135 6.00 11.95 2.03
C ARG A 135 6.06 10.50 1.52
N PRO A 136 6.89 10.18 0.52
CA PRO A 136 7.10 8.81 0.11
C PRO A 136 7.77 8.00 1.25
N THR A 137 7.40 6.74 1.39
CA THR A 137 8.00 5.82 2.37
C THR A 137 9.27 5.15 1.85
N GLY A 138 9.51 5.22 0.53
CA GLY A 138 10.57 4.46 -0.15
C GLY A 138 10.28 2.96 -0.27
N ARG A 139 9.03 2.54 0.00
CA ARG A 139 8.58 1.16 -0.15
C ARG A 139 8.10 0.88 -1.56
N ILE A 140 8.11 -0.41 -1.88
CA ILE A 140 7.48 -0.97 -3.09
C ILE A 140 6.19 -1.65 -2.63
N TYR A 141 5.09 -1.28 -3.28
CA TYR A 141 3.73 -1.76 -3.04
C TYR A 141 3.22 -2.47 -4.27
#